data_AF-A0A3M1FL39-F1
#
_entry.id   AF-A0A3M1FL39-F1
#
_cell.length_a   1.000
_cell.length_b   1.000
_cell.length_c   1.000
_cell.angle_alpha   90.00
_cell.angle_beta   90.00
_cell.angle_gamma   90.00
#
_symmetry.space_group_name_H-M   'P 1'
#
loop_
_entity.id
_entity.type
_entity.pdbx_description
1 polymer ?
#
loop_
_entity_poly.entity_id
_entity_poly.type
_entity_poly.pdbx_seq_one_letter_code
_entity_poly.pdbx_strand_id
1 'polypeptide(L)' 'MSERKIQLKGRVFITFDIVAVTGLHIGGTDAGVEIGGVDKTVIRDKLTNRPYIPGSSLKGKMRSLLEKYK' A
#
# COMPACT_ATOMS: atom_id res chain seq x y z
N MET A 1 -1.65 20.36 -38.10
CA MET A 1 -1.16 19.57 -36.97
C MET A 1 -2.23 18.54 -36.62
N SER A 2 -1.93 17.24 -36.71
CA SER A 2 -2.90 16.18 -36.44
C SER A 2 -3.18 16.13 -34.94
N GLU A 3 -4.43 16.37 -34.53
CA GLU A 3 -4.89 16.17 -33.16
C GLU A 3 -4.69 14.69 -32.76
N ARG A 4 -3.82 14.43 -31.78
CA ARG A 4 -3.68 13.08 -31.22
C ARG A 4 -4.88 12.82 -30.32
N LYS A 5 -5.87 12.10 -30.86
CA LYS A 5 -7.06 11.67 -30.11
C LYS A 5 -6.68 10.50 -29.20
N ILE A 6 -6.57 10.75 -27.90
CA ILE A 6 -6.38 9.67 -26.90
C ILE A 6 -7.70 8.90 -26.82
N GLN A 7 -7.68 7.61 -27.19
CA GLN A 7 -8.84 6.72 -27.08
C GLN A 7 -8.67 5.81 -25.86
N LEU A 8 -9.54 5.97 -24.87
CA LEU A 8 -9.65 5.01 -23.77
C LEU A 8 -10.20 3.68 -24.32
N LYS A 9 -9.40 2.61 -24.21
CA LYS A 9 -9.82 1.26 -24.66
C LYS A 9 -10.54 0.46 -23.57
N GLY A 10 -10.25 0.74 -22.29
CA GLY A 10 -10.86 0.02 -21.17
C GLY A 10 -10.02 0.07 -19.90
N ARG A 11 -10.42 -0.71 -18.89
CA ARG A 11 -9.70 -0.93 -17.63
C ARG A 11 -9.37 -2.41 -17.49
N VAL A 12 -8.16 -2.71 -17.05
CA VAL A 12 -7.74 -4.07 -16.70
C VAL A 12 -7.76 -4.20 -15.18
N PHE A 13 -8.47 -5.21 -14.67
CA PHE A 13 -8.53 -5.51 -13.25
C PHE A 13 -7.60 -6.69 -12.95
N ILE A 14 -6.73 -6.54 -11.96
CA ILE A 14 -5.80 -7.57 -11.52
C ILE A 14 -6.10 -7.82 -10.05
N THR A 15 -6.43 -9.06 -9.72
CA THR A 15 -6.76 -9.51 -8.36
C THR A 15 -5.81 -10.61 -7.93
N PHE A 16 -5.44 -10.62 -6.65
CA PHE A 16 -4.54 -11.62 -6.08
C PHE A 16 -4.61 -11.57 -4.55
N ASP A 17 -4.16 -12.66 -3.94
CA ASP A 17 -3.97 -12.76 -2.50
C ASP A 17 -2.48 -12.61 -2.16
N ILE A 18 -2.19 -11.99 -1.02
CA ILE A 18 -0.83 -11.84 -0.49
C ILE A 18 -0.73 -12.64 0.80
N VAL A 19 0.24 -13.57 0.85
CA VAL A 19 0.56 -14.33 2.06
C VAL A 19 1.84 -13.77 2.68
N ALA A 20 1.75 -13.39 3.96
CA ALA A 20 2.93 -13.04 4.74
C ALA A 20 3.64 -14.33 5.17
N VAL A 21 4.77 -14.65 4.52
CA VAL A 21 5.58 -15.83 4.83
C VAL A 21 6.36 -15.67 6.15
N THR A 22 6.60 -14.42 6.56
CA THR A 22 7.23 -14.03 7.83
C THR A 22 6.39 -12.94 8.50
N GLY A 23 6.78 -12.55 9.73
CA GLY A 23 6.15 -11.41 10.42
C GLY A 23 6.22 -10.13 9.58
N LEU A 24 5.06 -9.59 9.21
CA LEU A 24 4.94 -8.38 8.39
C LEU A 24 4.50 -7.20 9.24
N HIS A 25 5.41 -6.26 9.47
CA HIS A 25 5.11 -4.99 10.13
C HIS A 25 4.98 -3.87 9.09
N ILE A 26 3.83 -3.18 9.09
CA ILE A 26 3.60 -1.94 8.35
C ILE A 26 3.10 -0.91 9.36
N GLY A 27 3.97 0.03 9.70
CA GLY A 27 3.63 1.12 10.61
C GLY A 27 2.68 2.14 9.97
N GLY A 28 1.89 2.80 10.81
CA GLY A 28 1.15 4.01 10.44
C GLY A 28 1.89 5.27 10.92
N THR A 29 1.33 6.44 10.60
CA THR A 29 1.70 7.67 11.31
C THR A 29 1.14 7.57 12.73
N ASP A 30 2.00 7.60 13.74
CA ASP A 30 1.59 7.50 15.15
C ASP A 30 0.49 8.51 15.46
N ALA A 31 -0.69 8.00 15.83
CA ALA A 31 -1.76 8.81 16.38
C ALA A 31 -1.41 9.11 17.83
N GLY A 32 -0.58 10.14 18.03
CA GLY A 32 -0.26 10.70 19.35
C GLY A 32 0.70 9.84 20.17
N VAL A 33 1.69 10.51 20.76
CA VAL A 33 2.47 9.95 21.86
C VAL A 33 1.53 9.87 23.07
N GLU A 34 0.76 8.79 23.18
CA GLU A 34 -0.03 8.51 24.37
C GLU A 34 0.89 7.93 25.45
N ILE A 35 0.84 8.50 26.67
CA ILE A 35 1.61 7.99 27.82
C ILE A 35 1.12 6.56 28.11
N GLY A 36 2.00 5.57 27.88
CA GLY A 36 1.67 4.14 28.00
C GLY A 36 1.21 3.45 26.71
N GLY A 37 1.29 4.13 25.56
CA GLY A 37 1.00 3.56 24.25
C GLY A 37 1.98 2.44 23.85
N VAL A 38 1.50 1.50 23.03
CA VAL A 38 2.32 0.40 22.50
C VAL A 38 3.32 0.96 21.49
N ASP A 39 4.62 0.72 21.72
CA ASP A 39 5.67 1.08 20.76
C ASP A 39 5.45 0.36 19.41
N LYS A 40 5.39 1.13 18.33
CA LYS A 40 5.32 0.66 16.92
C LYS A 40 4.06 -0.14 16.58
N THR A 41 2.93 0.55 16.55
CA THR A 41 1.66 -0.06 16.13
C THR A 41 1.66 -0.47 14.65
N VAL A 42 1.01 -1.59 14.34
CA VAL A 42 0.71 -2.00 12.96
C VAL A 42 -0.55 -1.26 12.50
N ILE A 43 -0.54 -0.74 11.27
CA ILE A 43 -1.70 -0.05 10.70
C ILE A 43 -2.91 -0.99 10.61
N ARG A 44 -4.08 -0.50 11.05
CA ARG A 44 -5.32 -1.26 11.08
C ARG A 44 -6.43 -0.50 10.35
N ASP A 45 -7.35 -1.25 9.77
CA ASP A 45 -8.59 -0.71 9.23
C ASP A 45 -9.47 -0.24 10.40
N LYS A 46 -9.98 1.00 10.33
CA LYS A 46 -10.81 1.59 11.38
C LYS A 46 -12.16 0.88 11.56
N LEU A 47 -12.66 0.20 10.52
CA LEU A 47 -13.97 -0.47 10.55
C LEU A 47 -13.86 -1.87 11.14
N THR A 48 -12.81 -2.61 10.78
CA THR A 48 -12.64 -4.02 11.16
C THR A 48 -11.60 -4.26 12.25
N ASN A 49 -10.79 -3.24 12.56
CA ASN A 49 -9.63 -3.31 13.44
C ASN A 49 -8.57 -4.36 13.02
N ARG A 50 -8.65 -4.88 11.79
CA ARG A 50 -7.72 -5.86 11.24
C ARG A 50 -6.50 -5.17 10.64
N PRO A 51 -5.30 -5.76 10.76
CA PRO A 51 -4.14 -5.29 10.03
C PRO A 51 -4.38 -5.46 8.52
N TYR A 52 -3.89 -4.51 7.73
CA TYR A 52 -3.99 -4.56 6.27
C TYR A 52 -2.73 -4.03 5.61
N ILE A 53 -2.56 -4.32 4.32
CA ILE A 53 -1.49 -3.76 3.49
C ILE A 53 -2.06 -2.54 2.75
N PRO A 54 -1.60 -1.30 3.04
CA PRO A 54 -2.06 -0.12 2.32
C PRO A 54 -1.67 -0.15 0.86
N GLY A 55 -2.57 0.30 -0.03
CA GLY A 55 -2.29 0.39 -1.47
C GLY A 55 -1.11 1.31 -1.79
N SER A 56 -0.88 2.36 -1.01
CA SER A 56 0.30 3.24 -1.12
C SER A 56 1.61 2.50 -0.82
N SER A 57 1.63 1.68 0.23
CA SER A 57 2.80 0.87 0.61
C SER A 57 3.15 -0.16 -0.46
N LEU A 58 2.14 -0.89 -0.98
CA LEU A 58 2.33 -1.88 -2.04
C LEU A 58 2.82 -1.24 -3.34
N LYS A 59 2.14 -0.18 -3.80
CA LYS A 59 2.54 0.60 -4.99
C LYS A 59 3.95 1.17 -4.83
N GLY A 60 4.27 1.72 -3.66
CA GLY A 60 5.57 2.31 -3.36
C GLY A 60 6.70 1.29 -3.45
N LYS A 61 6.50 0.08 -2.90
CA LYS A 61 7.49 -0.99 -2.96
C LYS A 61 7.70 -1.51 -4.39
N MET A 62 6.62 -1.71 -5.15
CA MET A 62 6.73 -2.13 -6.56
C MET A 62 7.51 -1.10 -7.38
N ARG A 63 7.20 0.20 -7.20
CA ARG A 63 7.89 1.29 -7.88
C ARG A 63 9.37 1.34 -7.52
N SER A 64 9.73 1.32 -6.23
CA SER A 64 11.14 1.45 -5.82
C SER A 64 12.00 0.28 -6.27
N LEU A 65 11.44 -0.95 -6.32
CA LEU A 65 12.12 -2.09 -6.90
C LEU A 65 12.33 -1.89 -8.42
N LEU A 66 11.29 -1.53 -9.17
CA LEU A 66 11.38 -1.32 -10.61
C LEU A 66 12.34 -0.19 -11.00
N GLU A 67 12.36 0.90 -10.22
CA GLU A 67 13.30 2.02 -10.42
C GLU A 67 14.75 1.61 -10.14
N LYS A 68 15.00 0.72 -9.17
CA LYS A 68 16.35 0.22 -8.85
C LYS A 68 16.93 -0.70 -9.93
N TYR A 69 16.07 -1.42 -10.66
CA TYR A 69 16.47 -2.32 -11.74
C TYR A 69 16.54 -1.64 -13.12
N LYS A 70 16.22 -0.33 -13.20
CA LYS A 70 16.51 0.50 -14.38
C LYS A 70 17.89 1.13 -14.23
#